data_AF-A0A1I0XUS5-F1
#
_entry.id   AF-A0A1I0XUS5-F1
#
_cell.length_a   1.000
_cell.length_b   1.000
_cell.length_c   1.000
_cell.angle_alpha   90.00
_cell.angle_beta   90.00
_cell.angle_gamma   90.00
#
_symmetry.space_group_name_H-M   'P 1'
#
loop_
_entity.id
_entity.type
_entity.pdbx_description
1 polymer ?
#
loop_
_entity_poly.entity_id
_entity_poly.type
_entity_poly.pdbx_seq_one_letter_code
_entity_poly.pdbx_strand_id
1 'polypeptide(L)'
;MKNITFGALALAALHAVTAQAQSQVTMYGVVDTGLAYTTNVNAAGNAQVKMPSLTGSLPSRIGFKVTEDLGGGLQALFVLENGFSVDSAASTRAAACSDVNPGLV
;
A
#
# COMPACT_ATOMS: atom_id res chain seq x y z
N MET A 1 -28.54 48.51 -31.59
CA MET A 1 -27.77 48.15 -30.38
C MET A 1 -27.85 46.63 -30.21
N LYS A 2 -26.94 45.87 -30.85
CA LYS A 2 -27.01 44.40 -31.00
C LYS A 2 -25.64 43.74 -30.75
N ASN A 3 -24.85 44.27 -29.81
CA ASN A 3 -23.41 43.98 -29.76
C ASN A 3 -22.97 43.28 -28.45
N ILE A 4 -23.87 43.11 -27.48
CA ILE A 4 -23.50 42.69 -26.11
C ILE A 4 -23.39 41.15 -25.99
N THR A 5 -23.94 40.39 -26.95
CA THR A 5 -24.03 38.93 -26.88
C THR A 5 -22.69 38.21 -27.08
N PHE A 6 -21.70 38.81 -27.75
CA PHE A 6 -20.39 38.18 -27.99
C PHE A 6 -19.45 38.22 -26.79
N GLY A 7 -19.60 39.20 -25.89
CA GLY A 7 -18.76 39.31 -24.67
C GLY A 7 -19.09 38.25 -23.61
N ALA A 8 -20.36 37.84 -23.53
CA ALA A 8 -20.82 36.86 -22.55
C ALA A 8 -20.27 35.44 -22.81
N LEU A 9 -20.03 35.07 -24.09
CA LEU A 9 -19.52 33.75 -24.45
C LEU A 9 -18.00 33.62 -24.22
N ALA A 10 -17.25 34.72 -24.36
CA ALA A 10 -15.82 34.73 -24.08
C ALA A 10 -15.52 34.58 -22.57
N LEU A 11 -16.37 35.15 -21.70
CA LEU A 11 -16.22 35.03 -20.25
C LEU A 11 -16.55 33.62 -19.74
N ALA A 12 -17.48 32.90 -20.38
CA ALA A 12 -17.79 31.51 -20.05
C ALA A 12 -16.64 30.54 -20.37
N ALA A 13 -15.82 30.83 -21.40
CA ALA A 13 -14.69 30.00 -21.77
C ALA A 13 -13.49 30.08 -20.79
N LEU A 14 -13.36 31.17 -20.02
CA LEU A 14 -12.30 31.31 -19.01
C LEU A 14 -12.55 30.47 -17.73
N HIS A 15 -13.76 29.94 -17.53
CA HIS A 15 -14.10 29.14 -16.35
C HIS A 15 -13.85 27.64 -16.55
N ALA A 16 -13.40 27.21 -17.73
CA ALA A 16 -12.91 25.84 -17.95
C ALA A 16 -11.46 25.68 -17.44
N VAL A 17 -11.16 26.22 -16.25
CA VAL A 17 -9.95 25.86 -15.52
C VAL A 17 -10.14 24.41 -15.13
N THR A 18 -9.53 23.49 -15.88
CA THR A 18 -9.26 22.15 -15.37
C THR A 18 -8.53 22.36 -14.05
N ALA A 19 -9.13 22.01 -12.92
CA ALA A 19 -8.43 21.97 -11.65
C ALA A 19 -7.27 20.98 -11.84
N GLN A 20 -6.07 21.51 -12.11
CA GLN A 20 -4.84 20.73 -12.11
C GLN A 20 -4.50 20.51 -10.63
N ALA A 21 -5.29 19.65 -9.97
CA ALA A 21 -4.97 19.17 -8.64
C ALA A 21 -3.59 18.51 -8.72
N GLN A 22 -2.58 19.13 -8.12
CA GLN A 22 -1.24 18.55 -8.11
C GLN A 22 -1.25 17.38 -7.12
N SER A 23 -1.60 16.18 -7.60
CA SER A 23 -1.59 14.98 -6.78
C SER A 23 -0.15 14.57 -6.44
N GLN A 24 0.18 14.55 -5.16
CA GLN A 24 1.45 14.01 -4.68
C GLN A 24 1.22 12.58 -4.18
N VAL A 25 1.88 11.63 -4.83
CA VAL A 25 1.90 10.22 -4.41
C VAL A 25 3.28 9.88 -3.89
N THR A 26 3.35 9.45 -2.64
CA THR A 26 4.57 8.92 -2.03
C THR A 26 4.39 7.44 -1.78
N MET A 27 5.23 6.63 -2.43
CA MET A 27 5.32 5.20 -2.13
C MET A 27 6.33 5.00 -1.01
N TYR A 28 5.97 4.15 -0.04
CA TYR A 28 6.84 3.76 1.06
C TYR A 28 6.62 2.30 1.40
N GLY A 29 7.53 1.71 2.17
CA GLY A 29 7.40 0.33 2.58
C GLY A 29 8.54 -0.12 3.46
N VAL A 30 8.36 -1.29 4.07
CA VAL A 30 9.38 -2.01 4.83
C VAL A 30 9.42 -3.42 4.29
N VAL A 31 10.63 -3.93 4.06
CA VAL A 31 10.87 -5.33 3.73
C VAL A 31 11.69 -5.93 4.86
N ASP A 32 11.11 -6.88 5.54
CA ASP A 32 11.74 -7.68 6.59
C ASP A 32 11.92 -9.11 6.07
N THR A 33 13.17 -9.57 6.04
CA THR A 33 13.56 -10.90 5.58
C THR A 33 14.81 -11.35 6.31
N GLY A 34 14.96 -12.65 6.49
CA GLY A 34 16.11 -13.25 7.14
C GLY A 34 16.03 -14.77 7.16
N LEU A 35 17.13 -15.39 7.56
CA LEU A 35 17.24 -16.84 7.68
C LEU A 35 17.43 -17.22 9.13
N ALA A 36 16.64 -18.18 9.60
CA ALA A 36 16.75 -18.76 10.92
C ALA A 36 17.26 -20.19 10.80
N TYR A 37 18.37 -20.48 11.46
CA TYR A 37 18.86 -21.83 11.72
C TYR A 37 18.52 -22.20 13.15
N THR A 38 17.74 -23.26 13.34
CA THR A 38 17.33 -23.74 14.66
C THR A 38 17.71 -25.20 14.80
N THR A 39 18.45 -25.51 15.87
CA THR A 39 18.81 -26.88 16.26
C THR A 39 17.82 -27.43 17.29
N ASN A 40 17.68 -28.75 17.37
CA ASN A 40 16.76 -29.42 18.30
C ASN A 40 15.28 -29.09 18.06
N VAL A 41 14.86 -28.99 16.79
CA VAL A 41 13.45 -28.71 16.45
C VAL A 41 12.52 -29.91 16.70
N ASN A 42 13.08 -31.07 17.03
CA ASN A 42 12.34 -32.27 17.38
C ASN A 42 13.10 -33.13 18.41
N ALA A 43 12.45 -34.17 18.92
CA ALA A 43 13.03 -35.08 19.91
C ALA A 43 14.26 -35.86 19.40
N ALA A 44 14.46 -35.93 18.07
CA ALA A 44 15.63 -36.55 17.46
C ALA A 44 16.84 -35.60 17.34
N GLY A 45 16.72 -34.34 17.81
CA GLY A 45 17.82 -33.37 17.78
C GLY A 45 18.07 -32.75 16.40
N ASN A 46 17.15 -32.89 15.45
CA ASN A 46 17.35 -32.39 14.09
C ASN A 46 17.47 -30.86 14.05
N ALA A 47 18.13 -30.37 13.00
CA ALA A 47 18.21 -28.94 12.69
C ALA A 47 17.28 -28.57 11.53
N GLN A 48 16.81 -27.33 11.53
CA GLN A 48 15.96 -26.75 10.48
C GLN A 48 16.48 -25.38 10.08
N VAL A 49 16.47 -25.12 8.77
CA VAL A 49 16.60 -23.78 8.19
C VAL A 49 15.21 -23.33 7.76
N LYS A 50 14.80 -22.12 8.15
CA LYS A 50 13.54 -21.50 7.71
C LYS A 50 13.73 -20.02 7.44
N MET A 51 12.87 -19.46 6.60
CA MET A 51 12.70 -18.01 6.46
C MET A 51 11.47 -17.62 7.28
N PRO A 52 11.62 -16.96 8.43
CA PRO A 52 10.46 -16.52 9.20
C PRO A 52 9.78 -15.34 8.50
N SER A 53 8.45 -15.29 8.56
CA SER A 53 7.64 -14.21 7.96
C SER A 53 7.83 -12.85 8.66
N LEU A 54 8.49 -12.84 9.83
CA LEU A 54 8.91 -11.67 10.59
C LEU A 54 10.25 -11.99 11.28
N THR A 55 11.28 -11.18 11.06
CA THR A 55 12.60 -11.35 11.66
C THR A 55 12.93 -10.25 12.67
N GLY A 56 12.33 -9.07 12.50
CA GLY A 56 12.40 -7.93 13.41
C GLY A 56 11.07 -7.65 14.11
N SER A 57 10.80 -6.36 14.37
CA SER A 57 9.60 -5.92 15.09
C SER A 57 8.47 -5.43 14.18
N LEU A 58 8.72 -5.21 12.89
CA LEU A 58 7.74 -4.67 11.95
C LEU A 58 7.60 -5.60 10.74
N PRO A 59 6.38 -6.06 10.41
CA PRO A 59 6.17 -6.92 9.25
C PRO A 59 6.38 -6.19 7.94
N SER A 60 6.71 -6.97 6.91
CA SER A 60 6.82 -6.51 5.52
C SER A 60 5.51 -5.89 5.04
N ARG A 61 5.59 -4.67 4.49
CA ARG A 61 4.45 -3.92 3.98
C ARG A 61 4.85 -2.92 2.91
N ILE A 62 3.92 -2.64 2.02
CA ILE A 62 3.99 -1.58 1.01
C ILE A 62 2.83 -0.61 1.24
N GLY A 63 3.10 0.68 1.06
CA GLY A 63 2.15 1.74 1.31
C GLY A 63 2.23 2.86 0.27
N PHE A 64 1.10 3.51 0.04
CA PHE A 64 0.96 4.71 -0.76
C PHE A 64 0.32 5.79 0.09
N LYS A 65 1.02 6.90 0.27
CA LYS A 65 0.47 8.12 0.85
C LYS A 65 0.17 9.08 -0.28
N VAL A 66 -1.08 9.50 -0.39
CA VAL A 66 -1.57 10.41 -1.42
C VAL A 66 -2.04 11.69 -0.74
N THR A 67 -1.66 12.82 -1.31
CA THR A 67 -2.18 14.14 -0.96
C THR A 67 -2.61 14.83 -2.24
N GLU A 68 -3.89 15.20 -2.30
CA GLU A 68 -4.52 15.81 -3.47
C GLU A 68 -5.14 17.15 -3.07
N ASP A 69 -4.77 18.23 -3.75
CA ASP A 69 -5.39 19.54 -3.58
C ASP A 69 -6.67 19.59 -4.42
N LEU A 70 -7.82 19.70 -3.75
CA LEU A 70 -9.13 19.78 -4.40
C LEU A 70 -9.48 21.23 -4.83
N GLY A 71 -8.57 22.18 -4.60
CA GLY A 71 -8.76 23.60 -4.84
C GLY A 71 -9.40 24.32 -3.66
N GLY A 72 -9.28 25.65 -3.64
CA GLY A 72 -9.88 26.49 -2.59
C GLY A 72 -9.32 26.26 -1.19
N GLY A 73 -8.13 25.65 -1.06
CA GLY A 73 -7.49 25.31 0.21
C GLY A 73 -7.95 23.98 0.82
N LEU A 74 -8.79 23.20 0.12
CA LEU A 74 -9.22 21.88 0.54
C LEU A 74 -8.22 20.82 0.06
N GLN A 75 -7.89 19.84 0.90
CA GLN A 75 -7.00 18.73 0.54
C GLN A 75 -7.64 17.39 0.91
N ALA A 76 -7.49 16.41 0.03
CA ALA A 76 -7.80 15.01 0.31
C ALA A 76 -6.50 14.25 0.63
N LEU A 77 -6.53 13.46 1.71
CA LEU A 77 -5.40 12.67 2.16
C LEU A 77 -5.82 11.21 2.26
N PHE A 78 -5.09 10.33 1.56
CA PHE A 78 -5.34 8.90 1.58
C PHE A 78 -4.05 8.15 1.92
N VAL A 79 -4.18 7.08 2.70
CA VAL A 79 -3.10 6.15 2.99
C VAL A 79 -3.62 4.76 2.67
N LEU A 80 -2.97 4.08 1.72
CA LEU A 80 -3.26 2.71 1.33
C LEU A 80 -2.06 1.85 1.71
N GLU A 81 -2.23 0.89 2.61
CA GLU A 81 -1.17 -0.04 3.02
C GLU A 81 -1.59 -1.49 2.80
N ASN A 82 -0.65 -2.32 2.37
CA ASN A 82 -0.83 -3.77 2.28
C ASN A 82 0.39 -4.50 2.84
N GLY A 83 0.14 -5.45 3.74
CA GLY A 83 1.15 -6.39 4.22
C GLY A 83 1.31 -7.58 3.27
N PHE A 84 2.54 -8.02 3.06
CA PHE A 84 2.86 -9.19 2.26
C PHE A 84 3.92 -10.05 2.94
N SER A 85 3.90 -11.35 2.66
CA SER A 85 4.88 -12.32 3.11
C SER A 85 5.98 -12.45 2.05
N VAL A 86 7.22 -12.20 2.44
CA VAL A 86 8.40 -12.22 1.54
C VAL A 86 8.75 -13.62 1.03
N ASP A 87 8.36 -14.66 1.78
CA ASP A 87 8.66 -16.06 1.50
C ASP A 87 7.66 -16.71 0.53
N SER A 88 6.43 -16.22 0.50
CA SER A 88 5.29 -16.84 -0.18
C SER A 88 4.57 -15.93 -1.18
N ALA A 89 5.03 -14.68 -1.32
CA ALA A 89 4.39 -13.62 -2.14
C ALA A 89 2.88 -13.41 -1.85
N ALA A 90 2.38 -14.00 -0.76
CA ALA A 90 1.00 -13.90 -0.34
C ALA A 90 0.79 -12.61 0.46
N SER A 91 -0.40 -12.01 0.39
CA SER A 91 -0.74 -10.95 1.34
C SER A 91 -0.79 -11.53 2.75
N THR A 92 -0.27 -10.81 3.74
CA THR A 92 -0.21 -11.28 5.14
C THR A 92 -1.59 -11.66 5.69
N ARG A 93 -2.67 -11.04 5.17
CA ARG A 93 -4.04 -11.38 5.54
C ARG A 93 -4.57 -12.67 4.89
N ALA A 94 -4.00 -13.07 3.75
CA ALA A 94 -4.29 -14.34 3.09
C ALA A 94 -3.43 -15.49 3.67
N ALA A 95 -2.24 -15.17 4.21
CA ALA A 95 -1.36 -16.14 4.87
C ALA A 95 -1.99 -16.77 6.13
N ALA A 96 -2.96 -16.10 6.77
CA ALA A 96 -3.70 -16.66 7.91
C ALA A 96 -4.55 -17.90 7.57
N CYS A 97 -4.78 -18.18 6.28
CA CYS A 97 -5.52 -19.37 5.84
C CYS A 97 -4.62 -20.61 5.64
N SER A 98 -3.29 -20.47 5.74
CA SER A 98 -2.34 -21.57 5.50
C SER A 98 -2.03 -22.43 6.73
N ASP A 99 -2.44 -22.01 7.93
CA ASP A 99 -2.11 -22.70 9.20
C ASP A 99 -3.17 -23.71 9.66
N VAL A 100 -4.15 -24.04 8.82
CA VAL A 100 -5.01 -25.21 9.07
C VAL A 100 -4.24 -26.47 8.69
N ASN A 101 -3.51 -27.03 9.65
CA ASN A 101 -2.95 -28.38 9.57
C ASN A 101 -4.07 -29.38 9.20
N PRO A 102 -4.07 -30.00 8.01
CA PRO A 102 -5.05 -31.03 7.66
C PRO A 102 -4.71 -32.42 8.23
N GLY A 103 -3.68 -32.54 9.08
CA GLY A 103 -3.18 -33.81 9.61
C GLY A 103 -3.19 -33.87 11.13
N LEU A 104 -4.35 -34.13 11.73
CA LEU A 104 -4.44 -34.85 12.99
C LEU A 104 -5.69 -35.73 12.97
N VAL A 105 -5.47 -36.98 12.53
CA VAL A 105 -6.19 -38.16 13.03
C VAL A 105 -5.48 -38.58 14.32
#